data_AF-A0A7Y5G0W4-F1
#
_entry.id   AF-A0A7Y5G0W4-F1
#
_cell.length_a   1.000
_cell.length_b   1.000
_cell.length_c   1.000
_cell.angle_alpha   90.00
_cell.angle_beta   90.00
_cell.angle_gamma   90.00
#
_symmetry.space_group_name_H-M   'P 1'
#
loop_
_entity.id
_entity.type
_entity.pdbx_description
1 polymer ?
#
loop_
_entity_poly.entity_id
_entity_poly.type
_entity_poly.pdbx_seq_one_letter_code
_entity_poly.pdbx_strand_id
1 'polypeptide(L)'
;MSLPIHRWFRYSAGFAAPWVEEVLSEWYIQPGQVVLDPFAGSGTVLVVCDSLGISSVGVEAHPLVARISKAKLLWECDRFRVGAFAAEMLRRSQGQKPDISSYPSLIQRSFATEVLKTLDSLKSAWLSLQNSSPESELVWLALTSILRLASRAGTAQWQYILPNKTKRKVIHPIEAFQRQIETMKSDIRWMQAKAKRSLAQVVTGDARAFAESIPQKIDAVITSPPYANNYDYADALRFEMTFWGDVAGWGDIHEAVRRYLIVSSSQHSSRERLKVDDLLESDAVVPIRNELSNVMGRLAQVRETHGGKKHYHTMIGAYCRDISLVLRQLRLACKPGARMCWVIGDSAPYGVYCPIEKWIAQLALAAGFKCYRFDKLRDRNIKWKNRKHRVPLKEGLLWIEG
;
A
#
# COMPACT_ATOMS: atom_id res chain seq x y z
N MET A 1 -13.45 -1.23 5.54
CA MET A 1 -13.50 -2.60 5.00
C MET A 1 -14.00 -3.50 6.11
N SER A 2 -15.12 -4.19 5.88
CA SER A 2 -15.73 -5.14 6.81
C SER A 2 -15.55 -6.59 6.36
N LEU A 3 -14.99 -6.83 5.17
CA LEU A 3 -14.86 -8.16 4.58
C LEU A 3 -13.83 -9.02 5.34
N PRO A 4 -14.06 -10.34 5.45
CA PRO A 4 -13.12 -11.28 6.06
C PRO A 4 -11.70 -11.15 5.51
N ILE A 5 -10.68 -11.35 6.35
CA ILE A 5 -9.24 -11.20 6.05
C ILE A 5 -8.82 -9.75 5.74
N HIS A 6 -9.54 -9.04 4.87
CA HIS A 6 -9.28 -7.63 4.55
C HIS A 6 -9.37 -6.74 5.80
N ARG A 7 -10.28 -7.07 6.72
CA ARG A 7 -10.45 -6.35 7.99
C ARG A 7 -9.37 -6.62 9.03
N TRP A 8 -8.44 -7.56 8.80
CA TRP A 8 -7.34 -7.83 9.73
C TRP A 8 -6.40 -6.64 9.90
N PHE A 9 -6.28 -5.83 8.86
CA PHE A 9 -5.53 -4.59 8.90
C PHE A 9 -6.16 -3.56 7.96
N ARG A 10 -6.51 -2.39 8.49
CA ARG A 10 -7.12 -1.31 7.72
C ARG A 10 -6.05 -0.50 7.00
N TYR A 11 -5.82 -0.83 5.73
CA TYR A 11 -4.99 -0.04 4.82
C TYR A 11 -5.85 0.96 4.03
N SER A 12 -5.52 2.25 4.08
CA SER A 12 -6.34 3.33 3.52
C SER A 12 -6.14 3.57 2.03
N ALA A 13 -5.07 3.02 1.45
CA ALA A 13 -4.69 3.21 0.05
C ALA A 13 -5.00 1.99 -0.85
N GLY A 14 -5.93 1.12 -0.45
CA GLY A 14 -6.40 -0.01 -1.26
C GLY A 14 -7.74 0.28 -1.97
N PHE A 15 -8.09 -0.57 -2.93
CA PHE A 15 -9.40 -0.63 -3.59
C PHE A 15 -10.29 -1.72 -2.99
N ALA A 16 -11.56 -1.74 -3.42
CA ALA A 16 -12.58 -2.64 -2.90
C ALA A 16 -12.41 -4.07 -3.45
N ALA A 17 -12.49 -5.09 -2.59
CA ALA A 17 -12.42 -6.49 -3.00
C ALA A 17 -13.53 -6.91 -3.99
N PRO A 18 -14.80 -6.45 -3.86
CA PRO A 18 -15.84 -6.80 -4.85
C PRO A 18 -15.52 -6.34 -6.27
N TRP A 19 -14.82 -5.20 -6.42
CA TRP A 19 -14.38 -4.76 -7.75
C TRP A 19 -13.35 -5.72 -8.37
N VAL A 20 -12.46 -6.31 -7.57
CA VAL A 20 -11.54 -7.34 -8.07
C VAL A 20 -12.31 -8.58 -8.52
N GLU A 21 -13.29 -9.03 -7.72
CA GLU A 21 -14.15 -10.17 -8.08
C GLU A 21 -14.90 -9.92 -9.40
N GLU A 22 -15.45 -8.71 -9.58
CA GLU A 22 -16.11 -8.29 -10.82
C GLU A 22 -15.17 -8.37 -12.03
N VAL A 23 -13.95 -7.82 -11.93
CA VAL A 23 -12.96 -7.86 -13.02
C VAL A 23 -12.53 -9.30 -13.35
N LEU A 24 -12.26 -10.13 -12.33
CA LEU A 24 -11.90 -11.53 -12.54
C LEU A 24 -13.01 -12.32 -13.24
N SER A 25 -14.27 -12.04 -12.87
CA SER A 25 -15.46 -12.64 -13.46
C SER A 25 -15.67 -12.19 -14.92
N GLU A 26 -15.60 -10.88 -15.19
CA GLU A 26 -15.70 -10.29 -16.53
C GLU A 26 -14.66 -10.89 -17.49
N TRP A 27 -13.47 -11.17 -16.96
CA TRP A 27 -12.39 -11.77 -17.72
C TRP A 27 -12.43 -13.30 -17.80
N TYR A 28 -13.38 -13.95 -17.13
CA TYR A 28 -13.48 -15.41 -17.05
C TYR A 28 -12.17 -16.07 -16.60
N ILE A 29 -11.44 -15.45 -15.66
CA ILE A 29 -10.17 -15.99 -15.16
C ILE A 29 -10.42 -17.35 -14.50
N GLN A 30 -9.73 -18.38 -14.98
CA GLN A 30 -9.89 -19.77 -14.52
C GLN A 30 -8.75 -20.19 -13.57
N PRO A 31 -8.98 -21.20 -12.71
CA PRO A 31 -7.90 -21.90 -12.04
C PRO A 31 -6.80 -22.34 -13.02
N GLY A 32 -5.54 -22.13 -12.65
CA GLY A 32 -4.37 -22.36 -13.52
C GLY A 32 -3.87 -21.12 -14.25
N GLN A 33 -4.65 -20.03 -14.29
CA GLN A 33 -4.17 -18.72 -14.70
C GLN A 33 -3.58 -17.94 -13.52
N VAL A 34 -2.70 -16.99 -13.82
CA VAL A 34 -1.98 -16.20 -12.81
C VAL A 34 -2.34 -14.72 -12.92
N VAL A 35 -2.80 -14.15 -11.81
CA VAL A 35 -3.13 -12.72 -11.67
C VAL A 35 -2.01 -11.98 -10.94
N LEU A 36 -1.59 -10.84 -11.45
CA LEU A 36 -0.56 -10.01 -10.83
C LEU A 36 -1.14 -8.69 -10.29
N ASP A 37 -0.65 -8.28 -9.13
CA ASP A 37 -0.73 -6.90 -8.64
C ASP A 37 0.70 -6.37 -8.36
N PRO A 38 1.29 -5.53 -9.24
CA PRO A 38 2.63 -4.99 -9.03
C PRO A 38 2.69 -3.94 -7.91
N PHE A 39 1.55 -3.56 -7.32
CA PHE A 39 1.43 -2.63 -6.20
C PHE A 39 0.49 -3.23 -5.15
N ALA A 40 0.81 -4.45 -4.71
CA ALA A 40 -0.07 -5.33 -3.95
C ALA A 40 -0.64 -4.70 -2.67
N GLY A 41 0.06 -3.73 -2.08
CA GLY A 41 -0.36 -3.10 -0.84
C GLY A 41 -0.60 -4.17 0.23
N SER A 42 -1.71 -4.03 0.95
CA SER A 42 -2.11 -5.02 1.97
C SER A 42 -2.76 -6.30 1.41
N GLY A 43 -2.65 -6.57 0.11
CA GLY A 43 -2.95 -7.86 -0.51
C GLY A 43 -4.40 -8.07 -0.99
N THR A 44 -5.12 -7.02 -1.40
CA THR A 44 -6.55 -7.16 -1.78
C THR A 44 -6.73 -8.15 -2.93
N VAL A 45 -5.97 -8.02 -4.02
CA VAL A 45 -6.06 -8.93 -5.18
C VAL A 45 -5.75 -10.37 -4.79
N LEU A 46 -4.72 -10.55 -3.97
CA LEU A 46 -4.23 -11.86 -3.56
C LEU A 46 -5.25 -12.61 -2.69
N VAL A 47 -5.83 -11.92 -1.70
CA VAL A 47 -6.88 -12.49 -0.84
C VAL A 47 -8.13 -12.85 -1.64
N VAL A 48 -8.52 -12.02 -2.61
CA VAL A 48 -9.66 -12.32 -3.50
C VAL A 48 -9.36 -13.54 -4.36
N CYS A 49 -8.18 -13.59 -5.00
CA CYS A 49 -7.76 -14.72 -5.82
C CYS A 49 -7.74 -16.03 -5.02
N ASP A 50 -7.19 -16.03 -3.80
CA ASP A 50 -7.22 -17.19 -2.90
C ASP A 50 -8.64 -17.67 -2.64
N SER A 51 -9.58 -16.75 -2.36
CA SER A 51 -10.98 -17.10 -2.09
C SER A 51 -11.72 -17.74 -3.28
N LEU A 52 -11.15 -17.60 -4.48
CA LEU A 52 -11.65 -18.15 -5.74
C LEU A 52 -10.78 -19.32 -6.26
N GLY A 53 -9.72 -19.70 -5.56
CA GLY A 53 -8.78 -20.74 -5.99
C GLY A 53 -7.95 -20.35 -7.22
N ILE A 54 -7.66 -19.07 -7.41
CA ILE A 54 -6.87 -18.51 -8.51
C ILE A 54 -5.44 -18.21 -8.02
N SER A 55 -4.43 -18.57 -8.80
CA SER A 55 -3.04 -18.24 -8.50
C SER A 55 -2.80 -16.74 -8.64
N SER A 56 -2.08 -16.15 -7.70
CA SER A 56 -1.78 -14.73 -7.77
C SER A 56 -0.38 -14.39 -7.28
N VAL A 57 0.17 -13.30 -7.81
CA VAL A 57 1.45 -12.75 -7.37
C VAL A 57 1.26 -11.27 -7.05
N GLY A 58 1.82 -10.83 -5.93
CA GLY A 58 1.86 -9.44 -5.53
C GLY A 58 3.28 -8.94 -5.38
N VAL A 59 3.56 -7.73 -5.86
CA VAL A 59 4.83 -7.04 -5.59
C VAL A 59 4.54 -5.87 -4.65
N GLU A 60 5.31 -5.76 -3.57
CA GLU A 60 5.18 -4.65 -2.62
C GLU A 60 6.56 -4.24 -2.08
N ALA A 61 6.91 -2.97 -2.32
CA ALA A 61 8.20 -2.41 -1.96
C ALA A 61 8.28 -1.98 -0.49
N HIS A 62 7.15 -1.62 0.14
CA HIS A 62 7.13 -1.26 1.55
C HIS A 62 7.21 -2.52 2.42
N PRO A 63 8.30 -2.73 3.19
CA PRO A 63 8.56 -4.00 3.87
C PRO A 63 7.48 -4.38 4.87
N LEU A 64 7.03 -3.43 5.69
CA LEU A 64 5.94 -3.67 6.65
C LEU A 64 4.60 -3.98 5.95
N VAL A 65 4.27 -3.28 4.86
CA VAL A 65 3.04 -3.56 4.09
C VAL A 65 3.10 -4.95 3.45
N ALA A 66 4.27 -5.32 2.90
CA ALA A 66 4.51 -6.64 2.36
C ALA A 66 4.37 -7.74 3.43
N ARG A 67 4.90 -7.53 4.65
CA ARG A 67 4.73 -8.45 5.78
C ARG A 67 3.26 -8.60 6.17
N ILE A 68 2.50 -7.50 6.21
CA ILE A 68 1.04 -7.53 6.45
C ILE A 68 0.32 -8.34 5.37
N SER A 69 0.68 -8.13 4.10
CA SER A 69 0.13 -8.89 2.96
C SER A 69 0.43 -10.38 3.10
N LYS A 70 1.69 -10.74 3.37
CA LYS A 70 2.12 -12.13 3.63
C LYS A 70 1.35 -12.76 4.79
N ALA A 71 1.24 -12.07 5.92
CA ALA A 71 0.52 -12.57 7.09
C ALA A 71 -0.97 -12.83 6.81
N LYS A 72 -1.62 -12.02 5.97
CA LYS A 72 -3.02 -12.26 5.54
C LYS A 72 -3.19 -13.53 4.72
N LEU A 73 -2.15 -14.00 4.03
CA LEU A 73 -2.17 -15.23 3.24
C LEU A 73 -1.91 -16.49 4.10
N LEU A 74 -1.52 -16.33 5.36
CA LEU A 74 -1.33 -17.43 6.31
C LEU A 74 -2.66 -17.96 6.89
N TRP A 75 -3.78 -17.67 6.23
CA TRP A 75 -5.12 -18.09 6.66
C TRP A 75 -5.29 -19.63 6.68
N GLU A 76 -4.40 -20.37 6.03
CA GLU A 76 -4.35 -21.84 6.09
C GLU A 76 -4.05 -22.38 7.50
N CYS A 77 -3.45 -21.56 8.36
CA CYS A 77 -3.09 -21.92 9.72
C CYS A 77 -4.30 -22.41 10.54
N ASP A 78 -4.06 -23.34 11.47
CA ASP A 78 -5.09 -23.77 12.41
C ASP A 78 -5.45 -22.63 13.38
N ARG A 79 -6.68 -22.13 13.26
CA ARG A 79 -7.23 -21.08 14.13
C ARG A 79 -7.13 -21.38 15.63
N PHE A 80 -7.13 -22.65 16.05
CA PHE A 80 -6.96 -23.01 17.45
C PHE A 80 -5.52 -22.82 17.92
N ARG A 81 -4.54 -23.12 17.06
CA ARG A 81 -3.12 -22.85 17.33
C ARG A 81 -2.83 -21.34 17.39
N VAL A 82 -3.47 -20.53 16.54
CA VAL A 82 -3.42 -19.05 16.63
C VAL A 82 -3.95 -18.58 18.00
N GLY A 83 -5.08 -19.12 18.43
CA GLY A 83 -5.67 -18.81 19.74
C GLY A 83 -4.76 -19.22 20.91
N ALA A 84 -4.14 -20.41 20.83
CA ALA A 84 -3.20 -20.89 21.84
C ALA A 84 -1.95 -20.01 21.94
N PHE A 85 -1.36 -19.60 20.80
CA PHE A 85 -0.21 -18.68 20.79
C PHE A 85 -0.59 -17.33 21.41
N ALA A 86 -1.75 -16.78 21.05
CA ALA A 86 -2.24 -15.52 21.60
C ALA A 86 -2.48 -15.61 23.13
N ALA A 87 -3.01 -16.73 23.62
CA ALA A 87 -3.21 -16.96 25.04
C ALA A 87 -1.88 -17.06 25.80
N GLU A 88 -0.88 -17.75 25.25
CA GLU A 88 0.45 -17.84 25.84
C GLU A 88 1.15 -16.47 25.85
N MET A 89 1.03 -15.68 24.77
CA MET A 89 1.53 -14.31 24.71
C MET A 89 0.89 -13.44 25.81
N LEU A 90 -0.44 -13.53 26.00
CA LEU A 90 -1.14 -12.81 27.07
C LEU A 90 -0.63 -13.22 28.45
N ARG A 91 -0.49 -14.52 28.70
CA ARG A 91 0.04 -15.05 29.97
C ARG A 91 1.46 -14.54 30.24
N ARG A 92 2.35 -14.60 29.24
CA ARG A 92 3.73 -14.10 29.34
C ARG A 92 3.78 -12.59 29.59
N SER A 93 2.87 -11.82 28.98
CA SER A 93 2.84 -10.37 29.13
C SER A 93 2.61 -9.90 30.58
N GLN A 94 1.91 -10.69 31.41
CA GLN A 94 1.67 -10.37 32.82
C GLN A 94 2.96 -10.39 33.67
N GLY A 95 3.96 -11.16 33.27
CA GLY A 95 5.26 -11.25 33.94
C GLY A 95 6.33 -10.28 33.40
N GLN A 96 6.03 -9.52 32.35
CA GLN A 96 6.98 -8.59 31.74
C GLN A 96 7.07 -7.29 32.55
N LYS A 97 8.29 -6.79 32.75
CA LYS A 97 8.52 -5.44 33.25
C LYS A 97 8.58 -4.49 32.06
N PRO A 98 7.56 -3.63 31.84
CA PRO A 98 7.53 -2.77 30.67
C PRO A 98 8.60 -1.68 30.75
N ASP A 99 9.28 -1.41 29.63
CA ASP A 99 10.19 -0.28 29.47
C ASP A 99 9.72 0.61 28.32
N ILE A 100 9.10 1.73 28.70
CA ILE A 100 8.55 2.70 27.75
C ILE A 100 9.51 3.86 27.45
N SER A 101 10.67 3.90 28.11
CA SER A 101 11.61 5.02 28.03
C SER A 101 12.34 5.09 26.68
N SER A 102 12.54 3.92 26.06
CA SER A 102 13.23 3.75 24.78
C SER A 102 12.37 4.10 23.56
N TYR A 103 11.05 4.23 23.70
CA TYR A 103 10.17 4.54 22.58
C TYR A 103 10.36 5.98 22.09
N PRO A 104 10.40 6.23 20.76
CA PRO A 104 10.46 7.57 20.23
C PRO A 104 9.26 8.45 20.64
N SER A 105 9.47 9.76 20.65
CA SER A 105 8.47 10.75 21.10
C SER A 105 7.12 10.64 20.39
N LEU A 106 7.11 10.20 19.12
CA LEU A 106 5.87 9.91 18.39
C LEU A 106 4.99 8.90 19.13
N ILE A 107 5.57 7.80 19.60
CA ILE A 107 4.85 6.72 20.28
C ILE A 107 4.45 7.16 21.68
N GLN A 108 5.38 7.71 22.45
CA GLN A 108 5.12 8.20 23.80
C GLN A 108 3.96 9.22 23.85
N ARG A 109 3.87 10.12 22.87
CA ARG A 109 2.79 11.12 22.78
C ARG A 109 1.47 10.58 22.25
N SER A 110 1.49 9.40 21.62
CA SER A 110 0.31 8.82 20.96
C SER A 110 -0.49 7.89 21.87
N PHE A 111 0.05 7.51 23.02
CA PHE A 111 -0.58 6.61 23.99
C PHE A 111 -0.58 7.21 25.40
N ALA A 112 -1.54 6.83 26.24
CA ALA A 112 -1.40 7.07 27.67
C ALA A 112 -0.33 6.13 28.24
N THR A 113 0.37 6.54 29.30
CA THR A 113 1.47 5.78 29.92
C THR A 113 1.11 4.31 30.18
N GLU A 114 -0.02 4.04 30.84
CA GLU A 114 -0.45 2.67 31.16
C GLU A 114 -0.85 1.86 29.91
N VAL A 115 -1.38 2.52 28.88
CA VAL A 115 -1.69 1.90 27.60
C VAL A 115 -0.40 1.49 26.89
N LEU A 116 0.62 2.36 26.88
CA LEU A 116 1.91 2.05 26.27
C LEU A 116 2.64 0.94 27.03
N LYS A 117 2.63 0.95 28.37
CA LYS A 117 3.16 -0.15 29.18
C LYS A 117 2.51 -1.49 28.82
N THR A 118 1.19 -1.51 28.67
CA THR A 118 0.47 -2.72 28.26
C THR A 118 0.89 -3.20 26.86
N LEU A 119 0.98 -2.28 25.90
CA LEU A 119 1.43 -2.60 24.54
C LEU A 119 2.89 -3.08 24.52
N ASP A 120 3.75 -2.50 25.35
CA ASP A 120 5.15 -2.91 25.49
C ASP A 120 5.28 -4.32 26.09
N SER A 121 4.53 -4.62 27.16
CA SER A 121 4.47 -5.98 27.73
C SER A 121 3.99 -7.02 26.71
N LEU A 122 2.99 -6.67 25.88
CA LEU A 122 2.54 -7.51 24.77
C LEU A 122 3.63 -7.70 23.72
N LYS A 123 4.26 -6.61 23.26
CA LYS A 123 5.35 -6.65 22.28
C LYS A 123 6.50 -7.52 22.77
N SER A 124 6.95 -7.32 24.01
CA SER A 124 8.04 -8.08 24.64
C SER A 124 7.70 -9.56 24.80
N ALA A 125 6.46 -9.88 25.17
CA ALA A 125 5.98 -11.26 25.21
C ALA A 125 6.04 -11.91 23.82
N TRP A 126 5.55 -11.23 22.77
CA TRP A 126 5.63 -11.74 21.40
C TRP A 126 7.09 -11.92 20.94
N LEU A 127 7.96 -10.94 21.20
CA LEU A 127 9.38 -11.02 20.87
C LEU A 127 10.07 -12.24 21.51
N SER A 128 9.67 -12.59 22.74
CA SER A 128 10.21 -13.77 23.45
C SER A 128 9.68 -15.12 22.95
N LEU A 129 8.53 -15.13 22.28
CA LEU A 129 7.84 -16.34 21.81
C LEU A 129 7.97 -16.56 20.31
N GLN A 130 8.33 -15.53 19.54
CA GLN A 130 8.33 -15.59 18.09
C GLN A 130 9.29 -16.66 17.56
N ASN A 131 8.82 -17.43 16.59
CA ASN A 131 9.49 -18.61 16.07
C ASN A 131 9.28 -18.76 14.55
N SER A 132 8.95 -17.67 13.86
CA SER A 132 8.62 -17.65 12.42
C SER A 132 7.44 -18.55 12.00
N SER A 133 6.66 -19.08 12.95
CA SER A 133 5.48 -19.88 12.64
C SER A 133 4.34 -19.00 12.10
N PRO A 134 3.41 -19.57 11.30
CA PRO A 134 2.22 -18.86 10.86
C PRO A 134 1.40 -18.25 12.02
N GLU A 135 1.29 -18.98 13.13
CA GLU A 135 0.61 -18.50 14.33
C GLU A 135 1.27 -17.25 14.89
N SER A 136 2.60 -17.24 14.97
CA SER A 136 3.38 -16.10 15.46
C SER A 136 3.18 -14.86 14.59
N GLU A 137 3.19 -15.01 13.26
CA GLU A 137 2.98 -13.90 12.31
C GLU A 137 1.54 -13.37 12.33
N LEU A 138 0.54 -14.25 12.47
CA LEU A 138 -0.85 -13.83 12.63
C LEU A 138 -1.08 -13.08 13.94
N VAL A 139 -0.46 -13.52 15.03
CA VAL A 139 -0.52 -12.83 16.32
C VAL A 139 0.22 -11.49 16.29
N TRP A 140 1.36 -11.41 15.59
CA TRP A 140 2.04 -10.14 15.30
C TRP A 140 1.14 -9.16 14.55
N LEU A 141 0.43 -9.64 13.53
CA LEU A 141 -0.51 -8.84 12.75
C LEU A 141 -1.67 -8.33 13.64
N ALA A 142 -2.19 -9.18 14.52
CA ALA A 142 -3.23 -8.81 15.47
C ALA A 142 -2.78 -7.70 16.43
N LEU A 143 -1.57 -7.79 16.99
CA LEU A 143 -1.01 -6.73 17.82
C LEU A 143 -0.79 -5.43 17.01
N THR A 144 -0.28 -5.55 15.79
CA THR A 144 -0.02 -4.41 14.91
C THR A 144 -1.31 -3.66 14.55
N SER A 145 -2.39 -4.38 14.27
CA SER A 145 -3.65 -3.77 13.82
C SER A 145 -4.40 -3.01 14.90
N ILE A 146 -4.15 -3.31 16.18
CA ILE A 146 -4.79 -2.61 17.31
C ILE A 146 -4.10 -1.31 17.70
N LEU A 147 -2.88 -1.03 17.22
CA LEU A 147 -2.11 0.15 17.62
C LEU A 147 -2.88 1.45 17.41
N ARG A 148 -3.55 1.61 16.26
CA ARG A 148 -4.35 2.81 15.96
C ARG A 148 -5.68 2.88 16.73
N LEU A 149 -6.18 1.74 17.22
CA LEU A 149 -7.39 1.65 18.05
C LEU A 149 -7.11 2.01 19.51
N ALA A 150 -5.95 1.60 20.02
CA ALA A 150 -5.47 1.93 21.36
C ALA A 150 -4.87 3.34 21.46
N SER A 151 -4.48 3.95 20.33
CA SER A 151 -3.87 5.28 20.30
C SER A 151 -4.87 6.41 20.51
N ARG A 152 -4.48 7.39 21.33
CA ARG A 152 -5.19 8.67 21.52
C ARG A 152 -4.95 9.63 20.36
N ALA A 153 -3.92 9.42 19.54
CA ALA A 153 -3.61 10.32 18.45
C ALA A 153 -4.72 10.32 17.39
N GLY A 154 -5.09 11.52 16.97
CA GLY A 154 -6.01 11.75 15.88
C GLY A 154 -5.42 11.22 14.58
N THR A 155 -6.28 10.98 13.62
CA THR A 155 -5.86 10.47 12.31
C THR A 155 -6.44 11.36 11.23
N ALA A 156 -5.58 12.03 10.45
CA ALA A 156 -6.01 12.82 9.30
C ALA A 156 -6.69 11.90 8.29
N GLN A 157 -8.01 11.91 8.14
CA GLN A 157 -8.77 11.00 7.25
C GLN A 157 -8.20 9.56 7.19
N TRP A 158 -7.64 9.06 8.30
CA TRP A 158 -7.02 7.73 8.42
C TRP A 158 -5.74 7.48 7.60
N GLN A 159 -5.05 8.55 7.20
CA GLN A 159 -3.82 8.54 6.40
C GLN A 159 -2.55 8.80 7.24
N TYR A 160 -2.59 9.80 8.13
CA TYR A 160 -1.46 10.18 8.98
C TYR A 160 -1.88 10.23 10.44
N ILE A 161 -0.98 9.81 11.34
CA ILE A 161 -1.14 10.05 12.76
C ILE A 161 -0.89 11.55 13.03
N LEU A 162 -1.87 12.19 13.63
CA LEU A 162 -1.84 13.58 14.09
C LEU A 162 -1.75 13.56 15.62
N PRO A 163 -0.53 13.47 16.20
CA PRO A 163 -0.36 13.37 17.65
C PRO A 163 -0.87 14.62 18.40
N ASN A 164 -1.01 15.75 17.71
CA ASN A 164 -1.54 17.00 18.26
C ASN A 164 -3.09 17.04 18.30
N LYS A 165 -3.78 15.99 17.81
CA LYS A 165 -5.24 15.84 17.91
C LYS A 165 -5.54 14.63 18.77
N THR A 166 -6.59 14.69 19.59
CA THR A 166 -6.91 13.62 20.55
C THR A 166 -8.24 12.96 20.21
N LYS A 167 -8.27 11.63 20.10
CA LYS A 167 -9.49 10.82 19.99
C LYS A 167 -10.18 10.72 21.35
N ARG A 168 -11.52 10.79 21.36
CA ARG A 168 -12.33 10.71 22.58
C ARG A 168 -12.57 9.28 23.10
N LYS A 169 -12.55 8.27 22.22
CA LYS A 169 -12.74 6.86 22.57
C LYS A 169 -11.54 6.06 22.09
N VAL A 170 -10.84 5.43 23.05
CA VAL A 170 -9.76 4.45 22.80
C VAL A 170 -10.17 3.14 23.43
N ILE A 171 -9.79 2.02 22.83
CA ILE A 171 -10.07 0.67 23.36
C ILE A 171 -8.84 0.20 24.13
N HIS A 172 -9.04 -0.48 25.27
CA HIS A 172 -7.93 -1.03 26.03
C HIS A 172 -7.16 -2.08 25.19
N PRO A 173 -5.81 -2.11 25.19
CA PRO A 173 -5.04 -2.99 24.31
C PRO A 173 -5.40 -4.48 24.41
N ILE A 174 -5.58 -4.99 25.63
CA ILE A 174 -5.92 -6.41 25.85
C ILE A 174 -7.27 -6.76 25.22
N GLU A 175 -8.29 -5.92 25.43
CA GLU A 175 -9.63 -6.10 24.86
C GLU A 175 -9.60 -6.01 23.33
N ALA A 176 -8.89 -5.02 22.79
CA ALA A 176 -8.73 -4.87 21.35
C ALA A 176 -8.02 -6.08 20.73
N PHE A 177 -6.95 -6.57 21.38
CA PHE A 177 -6.18 -7.72 20.93
C PHE A 177 -7.01 -9.00 20.94
N GLN A 178 -7.71 -9.31 22.04
CA GLN A 178 -8.58 -10.48 22.14
C GLN A 178 -9.69 -10.46 21.07
N ARG A 179 -10.35 -9.31 20.86
CA ARG A 179 -11.35 -9.15 19.79
C ARG A 179 -10.76 -9.37 18.40
N GLN A 180 -9.54 -8.89 18.18
CA GLN A 180 -8.85 -9.06 16.92
C GLN A 180 -8.51 -10.53 16.66
N ILE A 181 -8.04 -11.26 17.67
CA ILE A 181 -7.78 -12.71 17.56
C ILE A 181 -9.05 -13.49 17.24
N GLU A 182 -10.18 -13.22 17.92
CA GLU A 182 -11.45 -13.88 17.60
C GLU A 182 -11.96 -13.54 16.19
N THR A 183 -11.76 -12.29 15.75
CA THR A 183 -12.07 -11.88 14.36
C THR A 183 -11.23 -12.69 13.36
N MET A 184 -9.92 -12.82 13.60
CA MET A 184 -9.02 -13.58 12.73
C MET A 184 -9.37 -15.06 12.71
N LYS A 185 -9.71 -15.67 13.86
CA LYS A 185 -10.16 -17.08 13.93
C LYS A 185 -11.44 -17.32 13.12
N SER A 186 -12.40 -16.40 13.20
CA SER A 186 -13.65 -16.47 12.43
C SER A 186 -13.39 -16.34 10.93
N ASP A 187 -12.54 -15.39 10.53
CA ASP A 187 -12.20 -15.17 9.13
C ASP A 187 -11.34 -16.31 8.54
N ILE A 188 -10.45 -16.93 9.32
CA ILE A 188 -9.72 -18.16 8.93
C ILE A 188 -10.71 -19.26 8.59
N ARG A 189 -11.68 -19.51 9.49
CA ARG A 189 -12.74 -20.51 9.24
C ARG A 189 -13.52 -20.20 7.97
N TRP A 190 -13.83 -18.93 7.73
CA TRP A 190 -14.54 -18.49 6.53
C TRP A 190 -13.73 -18.75 5.26
N MET A 191 -12.42 -18.45 5.26
CA MET A 191 -11.57 -18.67 4.09
C MET A 191 -11.33 -20.17 3.82
N GLN A 192 -11.10 -20.96 4.87
CA GLN A 192 -10.94 -22.42 4.77
C GLN A 192 -12.20 -23.13 4.24
N ALA A 193 -13.38 -22.52 4.36
CA ALA A 193 -14.62 -23.02 3.76
C ALA A 193 -14.72 -22.74 2.25
N LYS A 194 -13.93 -21.79 1.73
CA LYS A 194 -13.91 -21.38 0.32
C LYS A 194 -12.74 -21.98 -0.45
N ALA A 195 -11.58 -22.06 0.18
CA ALA A 195 -10.34 -22.51 -0.43
C ALA A 195 -9.59 -23.49 0.47
N LYS A 196 -8.88 -24.44 -0.15
CA LYS A 196 -8.14 -25.49 0.56
C LYS A 196 -6.73 -25.06 0.98
N ARG A 197 -6.12 -24.16 0.21
CA ARG A 197 -4.78 -23.60 0.42
C ARG A 197 -4.65 -22.25 -0.28
N SER A 198 -3.68 -21.44 0.13
CA SER A 198 -3.26 -20.24 -0.57
C SER A 198 -2.50 -20.63 -1.84
N LEU A 199 -2.80 -19.93 -2.93
CA LEU A 199 -2.04 -20.00 -4.18
C LEU A 199 -1.33 -18.67 -4.46
N ALA A 200 -1.37 -17.76 -3.49
CA ALA A 200 -0.85 -16.42 -3.60
C ALA A 200 0.61 -16.32 -3.14
N GLN A 201 1.41 -15.54 -3.86
CA GLN A 201 2.80 -15.24 -3.50
C GLN A 201 3.01 -13.73 -3.40
N VAL A 202 3.71 -13.28 -2.36
CA VAL A 202 4.13 -11.87 -2.22
C VAL A 202 5.65 -11.77 -2.37
N VAL A 203 6.08 -11.02 -3.38
CA VAL A 203 7.46 -10.60 -3.59
C VAL A 203 7.66 -9.24 -2.93
N THR A 204 8.54 -9.18 -1.92
CA THR A 204 8.94 -7.89 -1.35
C THR A 204 10.00 -7.28 -2.26
N GLY A 205 9.66 -6.20 -2.97
CA GLY A 205 10.54 -5.66 -3.99
C GLY A 205 9.95 -4.48 -4.75
N ASP A 206 10.78 -3.88 -5.59
CA ASP A 206 10.44 -2.70 -6.40
C ASP A 206 9.72 -3.12 -7.69
N ALA A 207 8.55 -2.51 -7.95
CA ALA A 207 7.76 -2.76 -9.16
C ALA A 207 8.49 -2.36 -10.47
N ARG A 208 9.58 -1.58 -10.37
CA ARG A 208 10.46 -1.24 -11.50
C ARG A 208 11.43 -2.36 -11.87
N ALA A 209 11.59 -3.39 -11.02
CA ALA A 209 12.54 -4.48 -11.21
C ALA A 209 12.06 -5.79 -10.53
N PHE A 210 10.97 -6.38 -11.04
CA PHE A 210 10.38 -7.60 -10.44
C PHE A 210 10.28 -8.79 -11.40
N ALA A 211 10.39 -8.59 -12.72
CA ALA A 211 10.00 -9.62 -13.70
C ALA A 211 10.82 -10.91 -13.56
N GLU A 212 12.10 -10.79 -13.19
CA GLU A 212 13.00 -11.93 -12.96
C GLU A 212 12.67 -12.70 -11.66
N SER A 213 12.01 -12.04 -10.71
CA SER A 213 11.63 -12.62 -9.41
C SER A 213 10.33 -13.43 -9.46
N ILE A 214 9.62 -13.44 -10.60
CA ILE A 214 8.36 -14.16 -10.77
C ILE A 214 8.58 -15.35 -11.72
N PRO A 215 8.39 -16.60 -11.25
CA PRO A 215 8.69 -17.80 -12.05
C PRO A 215 7.65 -18.10 -13.15
N GLN A 216 6.47 -17.48 -13.08
CA GLN A 216 5.33 -17.79 -13.96
C GLN A 216 4.96 -16.58 -14.82
N LYS A 217 4.58 -16.83 -16.07
CA LYS A 217 4.02 -15.79 -16.94
C LYS A 217 2.61 -15.41 -16.50
N ILE A 218 2.30 -14.12 -16.57
CA ILE A 218 1.07 -13.53 -16.03
C ILE A 218 -0.03 -13.49 -17.10
N ASP A 219 -1.25 -13.90 -16.74
CA ASP A 219 -2.43 -13.86 -17.59
C ASP A 219 -3.20 -12.54 -17.47
N ALA A 220 -3.23 -11.97 -16.26
CA ALA A 220 -4.00 -10.77 -15.97
C ALA A 220 -3.33 -9.89 -14.92
N VAL A 221 -3.52 -8.58 -15.01
CA VAL A 221 -3.01 -7.60 -14.03
C VAL A 221 -4.17 -6.77 -13.50
N ILE A 222 -4.37 -6.76 -12.19
CA ILE A 222 -5.38 -5.92 -11.53
C ILE A 222 -4.63 -5.09 -10.48
N THR A 223 -4.66 -3.76 -10.57
CA THR A 223 -3.83 -2.95 -9.67
C THR A 223 -4.34 -1.51 -9.51
N SER A 224 -3.72 -0.81 -8.58
CA SER A 224 -3.85 0.63 -8.36
C SER A 224 -2.47 1.17 -7.96
N PRO A 225 -1.72 1.80 -8.88
CA PRO A 225 -0.43 2.39 -8.53
C PRO A 225 -0.59 3.50 -7.47
N PRO A 226 0.50 3.87 -6.76
CA PRO A 226 0.56 5.12 -6.02
C PRO A 226 0.11 6.29 -6.90
N TYR A 227 -0.80 7.15 -6.42
CA TYR A 227 -1.25 8.29 -7.23
C TYR A 227 -0.25 9.43 -7.13
N ALA A 228 -0.04 10.16 -8.24
CA ALA A 228 0.81 11.37 -8.30
C ALA A 228 0.19 12.60 -7.59
N ASN A 229 -0.34 12.42 -6.37
CA ASN A 229 -1.17 13.38 -5.63
C ASN A 229 -0.46 14.00 -4.41
N ASN A 230 0.85 13.79 -4.26
CA ASN A 230 1.65 14.16 -3.11
C ASN A 230 1.28 13.43 -1.80
N TYR A 231 0.73 12.22 -1.88
CA TYR A 231 0.64 11.30 -0.75
C TYR A 231 1.96 10.57 -0.58
N ASP A 232 2.51 10.58 0.64
CA ASP A 232 3.76 9.89 0.99
C ASP A 232 3.43 8.49 1.50
N TYR A 233 3.35 7.53 0.58
CA TYR A 233 3.03 6.13 0.90
C TYR A 233 4.05 5.50 1.86
N ALA A 234 5.29 6.01 1.90
CA ALA A 234 6.31 5.56 2.85
C ALA A 234 5.98 5.96 4.30
N ASP A 235 5.27 7.07 4.50
CA ASP A 235 4.87 7.56 5.83
C ASP A 235 3.56 6.93 6.33
N ALA A 236 2.84 6.19 5.46
CA ALA A 236 1.53 5.64 5.77
C ALA A 236 1.54 4.75 7.02
N LEU A 237 2.60 3.95 7.20
CA LEU A 237 2.80 3.05 8.33
C LEU A 237 3.99 3.42 9.22
N ARG A 238 4.49 4.67 9.18
CA ARG A 238 5.57 5.09 10.08
C ARG A 238 5.22 4.85 11.54
N PHE A 239 3.95 5.01 11.91
CA PHE A 239 3.51 4.79 13.29
C PHE A 239 3.73 3.36 13.76
N GLU A 240 3.30 2.38 12.97
CA GLU A 240 3.52 0.96 13.24
C GLU A 240 5.02 0.62 13.20
N MET A 241 5.76 1.11 12.21
CA MET A 241 7.21 0.90 12.10
C MET A 241 7.97 1.45 13.33
N THR A 242 7.61 2.64 13.80
CA THR A 242 8.21 3.23 15.00
C THR A 242 7.86 2.45 16.26
N PHE A 243 6.65 1.89 16.36
CA PHE A 243 6.30 1.01 17.47
C PHE A 243 7.14 -0.27 17.47
N TRP A 244 7.36 -0.88 16.31
CA TRP A 244 8.16 -2.10 16.18
C TRP A 244 9.66 -1.86 16.32
N GLY A 245 10.13 -0.63 16.08
CA GLY A 245 11.53 -0.25 16.16
C GLY A 245 12.24 -0.28 14.80
N ASP A 246 11.49 -0.42 13.71
CA ASP A 246 12.03 -0.43 12.34
C ASP A 246 12.59 0.95 11.93
N VAL A 247 12.05 2.02 12.52
CA VAL A 247 12.48 3.42 12.31
C VAL A 247 12.30 4.22 13.60
N ALA A 248 13.23 5.12 13.92
CA ALA A 248 13.13 6.02 15.06
C ALA A 248 12.29 7.27 14.73
N GLY A 249 12.23 7.69 13.46
CA GLY A 249 11.47 8.86 13.07
C GLY A 249 11.30 9.07 11.57
N TRP A 250 10.88 10.27 11.21
CA TRP A 250 10.60 10.63 9.82
C TRP A 250 11.86 10.62 8.93
N GLY A 251 13.03 10.91 9.51
CA GLY A 251 14.32 10.90 8.80
C GLY A 251 14.67 9.53 8.23
N ASP A 252 14.41 8.46 8.97
CA ASP A 252 14.83 7.09 8.62
C ASP A 252 13.94 6.48 7.53
N ILE A 253 12.71 6.97 7.38
CA ILE A 253 11.74 6.47 6.39
C ILE A 253 12.30 6.52 4.97
N HIS A 254 13.22 7.46 4.68
CA HIS A 254 13.77 7.57 3.34
C HIS A 254 14.54 6.32 2.94
N GLU A 255 15.52 5.93 3.75
CA GLU A 255 16.37 4.77 3.53
C GLU A 255 15.61 3.46 3.73
N ALA A 256 14.74 3.41 4.74
CA ALA A 256 14.01 2.20 5.09
C ALA A 256 12.91 1.84 4.06
N VAL A 257 12.31 2.83 3.40
CA VAL A 257 11.11 2.62 2.57
C VAL A 257 11.09 3.48 1.31
N ARG A 258 11.18 4.81 1.47
CA ARG A 258 10.75 5.76 0.43
C ARG A 258 11.49 5.59 -0.90
N ARG A 259 12.81 5.35 -0.85
CA ARG A 259 13.65 5.19 -2.05
C ARG A 259 13.25 4.02 -2.96
N TYR A 260 12.58 3.01 -2.40
CA TYR A 260 12.11 1.82 -3.12
C TYR A 260 10.70 2.00 -3.71
N LEU A 261 9.97 3.05 -3.33
CA LEU A 261 8.64 3.34 -3.85
C LEU A 261 8.71 4.16 -5.14
N ILE A 262 7.65 4.10 -5.94
CA ILE A 262 7.41 5.05 -7.04
C ILE A 262 7.38 6.48 -6.49
N VAL A 263 8.00 7.43 -7.19
CA VAL A 263 8.00 8.84 -6.77
C VAL A 263 6.60 9.45 -6.93
N SER A 264 5.80 9.43 -5.87
CA SER A 264 4.44 10.00 -5.83
C SER A 264 4.32 11.24 -4.93
N SER A 265 5.40 11.63 -4.27
CA SER A 265 5.46 12.76 -3.33
C SER A 265 6.64 13.70 -3.58
N SER A 266 6.39 14.99 -3.37
CA SER A 266 7.41 16.04 -3.45
C SER A 266 8.50 15.86 -2.41
N GLN A 267 8.21 15.26 -1.25
CA GLN A 267 9.21 14.92 -0.24
C GLN A 267 10.22 13.90 -0.76
N HIS A 268 9.75 12.87 -1.47
CA HIS A 268 10.62 11.92 -2.16
C HIS A 268 11.50 12.65 -3.18
N SER A 269 10.88 13.33 -4.14
CA SER A 269 11.61 14.01 -5.20
C SER A 269 12.64 15.05 -4.70
N SER A 270 12.31 15.77 -3.62
CA SER A 270 13.22 16.76 -3.03
C SER A 270 14.43 16.11 -2.36
N ARG A 271 14.23 14.97 -1.70
CA ARG A 271 15.29 14.27 -0.97
C ARG A 271 16.32 13.66 -1.91
N GLU A 272 15.85 13.09 -3.02
CA GLU A 272 16.67 12.53 -4.10
C GLU A 272 17.34 13.58 -4.99
N ARG A 273 17.00 14.87 -4.82
CA ARG A 273 17.57 16.00 -5.60
C ARG A 273 17.46 15.79 -7.12
N LEU A 274 16.34 15.22 -7.56
CA LEU A 274 16.10 14.88 -8.96
C LEU A 274 16.19 16.12 -9.86
N LYS A 275 16.85 15.99 -11.00
CA LYS A 275 17.00 17.05 -12.00
C LYS A 275 16.01 16.88 -13.14
N VAL A 276 15.56 18.00 -13.70
CA VAL A 276 14.58 18.00 -14.81
C VAL A 276 15.19 17.37 -16.06
N ASP A 277 16.43 17.72 -16.40
CA ASP A 277 17.10 17.26 -17.61
C ASP A 277 17.25 15.73 -17.60
N ASP A 278 17.81 15.16 -16.53
CA ASP A 278 17.94 13.70 -16.35
C ASP A 278 16.60 12.95 -16.50
N LEU A 279 15.50 13.54 -16.02
CA LEU A 279 14.16 12.94 -16.11
C LEU A 279 13.61 12.97 -17.54
N LEU A 280 13.84 14.06 -18.28
CA LEU A 280 13.35 14.24 -19.64
C LEU A 280 14.22 13.51 -20.67
N GLU A 281 15.52 13.39 -20.44
CA GLU A 281 16.46 12.66 -21.30
C GLU A 281 16.23 11.15 -21.26
N SER A 282 15.66 10.63 -20.18
CA SER A 282 15.30 9.22 -20.05
C SER A 282 14.48 8.73 -21.26
N ASP A 283 14.89 7.58 -21.79
CA ASP A 283 14.19 6.87 -22.86
C ASP A 283 12.78 6.42 -22.42
N ALA A 284 12.58 6.21 -21.12
CA ALA A 284 11.32 5.81 -20.51
C ALA A 284 10.18 6.82 -20.70
N VAL A 285 10.48 8.10 -20.94
CA VAL A 285 9.43 9.13 -21.11
C VAL A 285 9.30 9.64 -22.53
N VAL A 286 10.06 9.10 -23.50
CA VAL A 286 10.05 9.54 -24.91
C VAL A 286 8.62 9.72 -25.48
N PRO A 287 7.66 8.78 -25.30
CA PRO A 287 6.33 8.90 -25.89
C PRO A 287 5.53 10.11 -25.42
N ILE A 288 5.83 10.62 -24.22
CA ILE A 288 5.09 11.71 -23.58
C ILE A 288 5.97 12.97 -23.37
N ARG A 289 7.25 12.92 -23.76
CA ARG A 289 8.29 13.89 -23.38
C ARG A 289 7.88 15.34 -23.62
N ASN A 290 7.30 15.64 -24.78
CA ASN A 290 6.91 17.00 -25.15
C ASN A 290 5.78 17.54 -24.27
N GLU A 291 4.76 16.73 -23.96
CA GLU A 291 3.66 17.18 -23.08
C GLU A 291 4.12 17.24 -21.62
N LEU A 292 4.94 16.28 -21.21
CA LEU A 292 5.52 16.21 -19.88
C LEU A 292 6.42 17.41 -19.59
N SER A 293 7.33 17.77 -20.51
CA SER A 293 8.23 18.93 -20.35
C SER A 293 7.44 20.24 -20.20
N ASN A 294 6.38 20.43 -20.99
CA ASN A 294 5.49 21.58 -20.88
C ASN A 294 4.77 21.65 -19.52
N VAL A 295 4.29 20.51 -19.00
CA VAL A 295 3.66 20.45 -17.67
C VAL A 295 4.69 20.71 -16.56
N MET A 296 5.88 20.09 -16.64
CA MET A 296 6.96 20.28 -15.68
C MET A 296 7.43 21.75 -15.63
N GLY A 297 7.60 22.40 -16.79
CA GLY A 297 7.95 23.81 -16.88
C GLY A 297 6.91 24.72 -16.23
N ARG A 298 5.61 24.50 -16.50
CA ARG A 298 4.53 25.23 -15.83
C ARG A 298 4.51 25.01 -14.32
N LEU A 299 4.69 23.77 -13.86
CA LEU A 299 4.78 23.45 -12.43
C LEU A 299 5.98 24.15 -11.76
N ALA A 300 7.12 24.26 -12.45
CA ALA A 300 8.29 24.97 -11.95
C ALA A 300 8.05 26.48 -11.84
N GLN A 301 7.34 27.09 -12.81
CA GLN A 301 6.94 28.49 -12.74
C GLN A 301 5.96 28.76 -11.58
N VAL A 302 4.89 27.96 -11.49
CA VAL A 302 3.86 28.13 -10.45
C VAL A 302 4.40 27.83 -9.04
N ARG A 303 5.42 26.97 -8.92
CA ARG A 303 6.12 26.72 -7.65
C ARG A 303 6.63 28.00 -7.00
N GLU A 304 7.11 28.96 -7.79
CA GLU A 304 7.69 30.21 -7.27
C GLU A 304 6.64 31.12 -6.61
N THR A 305 5.36 30.92 -6.91
CA THR A 305 4.25 31.69 -6.30
C THR A 305 3.69 31.05 -5.02
N HIS A 306 4.20 29.88 -4.62
CA HIS A 306 3.67 29.12 -3.49
C HIS A 306 4.64 29.03 -2.31
N GLY A 307 4.12 29.27 -1.10
CA GLY A 307 4.83 28.96 0.14
C GLY A 307 5.27 27.49 0.20
N GLY A 308 6.52 27.26 0.62
CA GLY A 308 7.13 25.94 0.72
C GLY A 308 7.73 25.37 -0.58
N LYS A 309 7.48 25.99 -1.75
CA LYS A 309 8.15 25.68 -3.04
C LYS A 309 8.36 24.18 -3.30
N LYS A 310 7.31 23.38 -3.15
CA LYS A 310 7.35 21.93 -3.36
C LYS A 310 7.74 21.58 -4.78
N HIS A 311 8.62 20.59 -4.92
CA HIS A 311 9.15 20.13 -6.20
C HIS A 311 8.16 19.21 -6.95
N TYR A 312 6.96 19.72 -7.26
CA TYR A 312 5.97 18.94 -8.01
C TYR A 312 6.37 18.70 -9.47
N HIS A 313 7.17 19.58 -10.06
CA HIS A 313 7.68 19.43 -11.43
C HIS A 313 8.54 18.15 -11.56
N THR A 314 9.55 17.98 -10.71
CA THR A 314 10.38 16.76 -10.69
C THR A 314 9.65 15.54 -10.14
N MET A 315 8.71 15.72 -9.19
CA MET A 315 7.83 14.62 -8.76
C MET A 315 7.03 14.03 -9.93
N ILE A 316 6.40 14.86 -10.77
CA ILE A 316 5.61 14.38 -11.91
C ILE A 316 6.50 13.74 -12.98
N GLY A 317 7.66 14.32 -13.28
CA GLY A 317 8.62 13.72 -14.20
C GLY A 317 9.09 12.34 -13.73
N ALA A 318 9.48 12.23 -12.46
CA ALA A 318 9.91 10.98 -11.85
C ALA A 318 8.80 9.93 -11.79
N TYR A 319 7.57 10.34 -11.45
CA TYR A 319 6.40 9.47 -11.47
C TYR A 319 6.20 8.83 -12.84
N CYS A 320 6.22 9.62 -13.91
CA CYS A 320 5.97 9.10 -15.26
C CYS A 320 7.09 8.17 -15.73
N ARG A 321 8.36 8.52 -15.43
CA ARG A 321 9.51 7.65 -15.69
C ARG A 321 9.35 6.31 -14.97
N ASP A 322 9.10 6.35 -13.67
CA ASP A 322 8.97 5.16 -12.84
C ASP A 322 7.82 4.25 -13.31
N ILE A 323 6.65 4.82 -13.66
CA ILE A 323 5.53 4.05 -14.21
C ILE A 323 5.89 3.44 -15.58
N SER A 324 6.63 4.14 -16.44
CA SER A 324 7.10 3.54 -17.68
C SER A 324 8.00 2.34 -17.43
N LEU A 325 8.89 2.39 -16.44
CA LEU A 325 9.74 1.27 -16.08
C LEU A 325 8.92 0.07 -15.57
N VAL A 326 7.88 0.32 -14.77
CA VAL A 326 6.93 -0.72 -14.33
C VAL A 326 6.21 -1.35 -15.52
N LEU A 327 5.74 -0.55 -16.49
CA LEU A 327 5.10 -1.07 -17.71
C LEU A 327 6.04 -1.94 -18.54
N ARG A 328 7.33 -1.61 -18.60
CA ARG A 328 8.36 -2.45 -19.25
C ARG A 328 8.52 -3.79 -18.52
N GLN A 329 8.57 -3.79 -17.19
CA GLN A 329 8.60 -5.03 -16.39
C GLN A 329 7.34 -5.88 -16.60
N LEU A 330 6.17 -5.24 -16.63
CA LEU A 330 4.90 -5.93 -16.90
C LEU A 330 4.90 -6.56 -18.29
N ARG A 331 5.43 -5.88 -19.32
CA ARG A 331 5.57 -6.47 -20.65
C ARG A 331 6.44 -7.73 -20.63
N LEU A 332 7.53 -7.73 -19.87
CA LEU A 332 8.39 -8.92 -19.73
C LEU A 332 7.67 -10.06 -19.01
N ALA A 333 6.89 -9.76 -17.97
CA ALA A 333 6.21 -10.74 -17.13
C ALA A 333 4.92 -11.31 -17.76
N CYS A 334 4.19 -10.52 -18.54
CA CYS A 334 2.89 -10.89 -19.10
C CYS A 334 3.00 -11.83 -20.31
N LYS A 335 2.01 -12.71 -20.47
CA LYS A 335 1.79 -13.48 -21.70
C LYS A 335 1.32 -12.56 -22.83
N PRO A 336 1.53 -12.95 -24.11
CA PRO A 336 0.82 -12.31 -25.22
C PRO A 336 -0.70 -12.37 -25.00
N GLY A 337 -1.39 -11.25 -25.21
CA GLY A 337 -2.84 -11.15 -24.98
C GLY A 337 -3.24 -11.00 -23.50
N ALA A 338 -2.30 -10.74 -22.60
CA ALA A 338 -2.62 -10.43 -21.21
C ALA A 338 -3.48 -9.17 -21.12
N ARG A 339 -4.42 -9.18 -20.16
CA ARG A 339 -5.33 -8.06 -19.89
C ARG A 339 -4.92 -7.37 -18.59
N MET A 340 -4.97 -6.05 -18.58
CA MET A 340 -4.69 -5.25 -17.39
C MET A 340 -5.83 -4.28 -17.10
N CYS A 341 -6.13 -4.08 -15.81
CA CYS A 341 -7.11 -3.12 -15.34
C CYS A 341 -6.50 -2.34 -14.17
N TRP A 342 -6.26 -1.05 -14.39
CA TRP A 342 -5.65 -0.17 -13.42
C TRP A 342 -6.67 0.85 -12.93
N VAL A 343 -6.88 0.92 -11.62
CA VAL A 343 -7.62 2.05 -11.02
C VAL A 343 -6.66 3.22 -10.89
N ILE A 344 -6.91 4.28 -11.64
CA ILE A 344 -6.07 5.47 -11.65
C ILE A 344 -6.91 6.73 -11.67
N GLY A 345 -6.31 7.84 -11.24
CA GLY A 345 -6.93 9.14 -11.40
C GLY A 345 -5.93 10.25 -11.61
N ASP A 346 -6.42 11.32 -12.22
CA ASP A 346 -5.60 12.45 -12.59
C ASP A 346 -5.12 13.25 -11.38
N SER A 347 -4.17 14.13 -11.66
CA SER A 347 -3.60 15.02 -10.65
C SER A 347 -3.55 16.45 -11.16
N ALA A 348 -3.60 17.39 -10.22
CA ALA A 348 -3.31 18.79 -10.52
C ALA A 348 -2.52 19.46 -9.38
N PRO A 349 -1.25 19.06 -9.17
CA PRO A 349 -0.37 19.74 -8.22
C PRO A 349 -0.29 21.23 -8.61
N TYR A 350 -0.38 22.11 -7.62
CA TYR A 350 -0.49 23.57 -7.85
C TYR A 350 -1.59 24.02 -8.83
N GLY A 351 -2.62 23.19 -9.06
CA GLY A 351 -3.66 23.50 -10.04
C GLY A 351 -3.20 23.39 -11.49
N VAL A 352 -2.04 22.78 -11.77
CA VAL A 352 -1.60 22.46 -13.13
C VAL A 352 -2.04 21.03 -13.45
N TYR A 353 -3.00 20.88 -14.37
CA TYR A 353 -3.53 19.57 -14.77
C TYR A 353 -2.43 18.69 -15.37
N CYS A 354 -2.37 17.45 -14.87
CA CYS A 354 -1.50 16.38 -15.36
C CYS A 354 -2.42 15.24 -15.85
N PRO A 355 -2.48 14.97 -17.17
CA PRO A 355 -3.28 13.89 -17.74
C PRO A 355 -2.60 12.52 -17.52
N ILE A 356 -2.61 12.08 -16.25
CA ILE A 356 -1.91 10.87 -15.82
C ILE A 356 -2.43 9.64 -16.55
N GLU A 357 -3.74 9.51 -16.71
CA GLU A 357 -4.38 8.41 -17.43
C GLU A 357 -3.92 8.31 -18.89
N LYS A 358 -3.84 9.44 -19.59
CA LYS A 358 -3.40 9.52 -20.99
C LYS A 358 -1.92 9.15 -21.11
N TRP A 359 -1.09 9.66 -20.21
CA TRP A 359 0.34 9.37 -20.22
C TRP A 359 0.63 7.91 -19.94
N ILE A 360 -0.02 7.30 -18.94
CA ILE A 360 0.15 5.87 -18.66
C ILE A 360 -0.26 5.04 -19.88
N ALA A 361 -1.37 5.39 -20.55
CA ALA A 361 -1.80 4.71 -21.76
C ALA A 361 -0.76 4.78 -22.90
N GLN A 362 -0.20 5.97 -23.17
CA GLN A 362 0.83 6.14 -24.21
C GLN A 362 2.12 5.39 -23.87
N LEU A 363 2.53 5.40 -22.60
CA LEU A 363 3.67 4.63 -22.11
C LEU A 363 3.42 3.12 -22.23
N ALA A 364 2.19 2.65 -22.02
CA ALA A 364 1.85 1.24 -22.16
C ALA A 364 1.97 0.78 -23.63
N LEU A 365 1.46 1.57 -24.57
CA LEU A 365 1.62 1.28 -26.00
C LEU A 365 3.11 1.24 -26.38
N ALA A 366 3.90 2.20 -25.91
CA ALA A 366 5.34 2.22 -26.17
C ALA A 366 6.10 1.07 -25.51
N ALA A 367 5.61 0.54 -24.38
CA ALA A 367 6.16 -0.67 -23.76
C ALA A 367 5.82 -1.96 -24.53
N GLY A 368 4.96 -1.90 -25.55
CA GLY A 368 4.61 -3.04 -26.41
C GLY A 368 3.24 -3.65 -26.14
N PHE A 369 2.37 -2.99 -25.36
CA PHE A 369 0.96 -3.32 -25.32
C PHE A 369 0.24 -2.78 -26.58
N LYS A 370 -0.90 -3.36 -26.96
CA LYS A 370 -1.53 -3.14 -28.27
C LYS A 370 -2.63 -2.09 -28.24
N CYS A 371 -3.47 -2.08 -27.20
CA CYS A 371 -4.59 -1.16 -27.12
C CYS A 371 -4.91 -0.79 -25.67
N TYR A 372 -5.69 0.27 -25.51
CA TYR A 372 -6.21 0.69 -24.21
C TYR A 372 -7.60 1.30 -24.33
N ARG A 373 -8.33 1.30 -23.21
CA ARG A 373 -9.61 1.99 -23.02
C ARG A 373 -9.63 2.60 -21.63
N PHE A 374 -10.26 3.76 -21.47
CA PHE A 374 -10.46 4.37 -20.15
C PHE A 374 -11.95 4.56 -19.84
N ASP A 375 -12.40 3.97 -18.74
CA ASP A 375 -13.76 4.16 -18.22
C ASP A 375 -13.75 5.10 -17.04
N LYS A 376 -14.42 6.24 -17.17
CA LYS A 376 -14.55 7.19 -16.05
C LYS A 376 -15.52 6.63 -15.01
N LEU A 377 -15.04 6.41 -13.78
CA LEU A 377 -15.88 5.99 -12.65
C LEU A 377 -16.51 7.19 -11.92
N ARG A 378 -15.73 8.25 -11.69
CA ARG A 378 -16.21 9.43 -10.95
C ARG A 378 -15.40 10.68 -11.21
N ASP A 379 -16.05 11.82 -11.03
CA ASP A 379 -15.37 13.10 -10.93
C ASP A 379 -14.73 13.26 -9.54
N ARG A 380 -13.51 13.79 -9.53
CA ARG A 380 -12.72 14.13 -8.35
C ARG A 380 -12.58 15.63 -8.24
N ASN A 381 -12.24 16.08 -7.02
CA ASN A 381 -12.09 17.50 -6.71
C ASN A 381 -13.36 18.33 -6.97
N ILE A 382 -14.56 17.79 -6.73
CA ILE A 382 -15.85 18.50 -6.88
C ILE A 382 -16.59 18.79 -5.56
N LYS A 383 -16.43 17.94 -4.53
CA LYS A 383 -17.31 17.94 -3.34
C LYS A 383 -16.99 19.01 -2.27
N TRP A 384 -15.74 19.46 -2.15
CA TRP A 384 -15.32 20.30 -1.01
C TRP A 384 -15.28 21.79 -1.39
N LYS A 385 -15.67 22.70 -0.49
CA LYS A 385 -15.57 24.15 -0.73
C LYS A 385 -14.12 24.67 -0.57
N ASN A 386 -13.35 24.09 0.36
CA ASN A 386 -11.94 24.42 0.63
C ASN A 386 -10.96 23.59 -0.22
N ARG A 387 -11.08 23.67 -1.55
CA ARG A 387 -10.17 22.96 -2.47
C ARG A 387 -8.88 23.75 -2.66
N LYS A 388 -7.75 23.03 -2.78
CA LYS A 388 -6.44 23.63 -3.11
C LYS A 388 -6.37 24.19 -4.53
N HIS A 389 -7.21 23.69 -5.43
CA HIS A 389 -7.37 24.16 -6.81
C HIS A 389 -8.78 23.83 -7.31
N ARG A 390 -9.23 24.48 -8.40
CA ARG A 390 -10.55 24.22 -9.00
C ARG A 390 -10.53 23.32 -10.23
N VAL A 391 -9.35 22.86 -10.66
CA VAL A 391 -9.20 21.91 -11.79
C VAL A 391 -10.09 20.67 -11.56
N PRO A 392 -11.03 20.36 -12.48
CA PRO A 392 -11.76 19.10 -12.47
C PRO A 392 -10.80 17.94 -12.69
N LEU A 393 -10.93 16.90 -11.87
CA LEU A 393 -10.15 15.67 -12.01
C LEU A 393 -11.12 14.51 -12.20
N LYS A 394 -10.63 13.38 -12.67
CA LYS A 394 -11.39 12.13 -12.75
C LYS A 394 -10.59 10.97 -12.18
N GLU A 395 -11.30 9.92 -11.81
CA GLU A 395 -10.76 8.59 -11.52
C GLU A 395 -11.56 7.57 -12.30
N GLY A 396 -10.88 6.54 -12.76
CA GLY A 396 -11.44 5.54 -13.64
C GLY A 396 -10.61 4.29 -13.74
N LEU A 397 -11.03 3.42 -14.64
CA LEU A 397 -10.37 2.17 -14.98
C LEU A 397 -9.64 2.34 -16.30
N LEU A 398 -8.32 2.18 -16.29
CA LEU A 398 -7.52 2.08 -17.49
C LEU A 398 -7.33 0.60 -17.83
N TRP A 399 -8.00 0.17 -18.89
CA TRP A 399 -7.90 -1.15 -19.48
C TRP A 399 -6.78 -1.15 -20.51
N ILE A 400 -5.87 -2.13 -20.45
CA ILE A 400 -4.75 -2.27 -21.38
C ILE A 400 -4.67 -3.74 -21.80
N GLU A 401 -4.45 -4.01 -23.09
CA GLU A 401 -4.30 -5.37 -23.63
C GLU A 401 -3.08 -5.46 -24.55
N GLY A 402 -2.38 -6.60 -24.56
CA GLY A 402 -1.21 -6.77 -25.44
C GLY A 402 -0.52 -8.11 -25.41
#